data_AF-A0A6B3H4Q0-F1
#
_entry.id   AF-A0A6B3H4Q0-F1
#
_cell.length_a   1.000
_cell.length_b   1.000
_cell.length_c   1.000
_cell.angle_alpha   90.00
_cell.angle_beta   90.00
_cell.angle_gamma   90.00
#
_symmetry.space_group_name_H-M   'P 1'
#
loop_
_entity.id
_entity.type
_entity.pdbx_description
1 polymer ?
#
loop_
_entity_poly.entity_id
_entity_poly.type
_entity_poly.pdbx_seq_one_letter_code
_entity_poly.pdbx_strand_id
1 'polypeptide(L)'
;GLKAPVVVAVGLGPVPDKEDAYDAEALRRAAGTAARALSGSKKAGFALPAGSVEDAAAVAEGALLGSYAFTAYQGGENKLAPKDAKSKDSGPKQPLAEVTLLGGKARDKAYKAAVER
;
A
#
# COMPACT_ATOMS: atom_id res chain seq x y z
N GLY A 1 -6.95 5.11 -17.32
CA GLY A 1 -5.89 5.76 -16.53
C GLY A 1 -6.40 6.06 -15.14
N LEU A 2 -5.54 6.02 -14.13
CA LEU A 2 -5.88 6.32 -12.73
C LEU A 2 -5.67 7.82 -12.47
N LYS A 3 -6.65 8.51 -11.86
CA LYS A 3 -6.49 9.91 -11.45
C LYS A 3 -5.62 9.95 -10.18
N ALA A 4 -4.34 10.30 -10.33
CA ALA A 4 -3.39 10.37 -9.22
C ALA A 4 -2.58 11.68 -9.31
N PRO A 5 -2.68 12.59 -8.32
CA PRO A 5 -1.90 13.84 -8.31
C PRO A 5 -0.45 13.64 -7.88
N VAL A 6 -0.12 12.48 -7.30
CA VAL A 6 1.21 12.12 -6.80
C VAL A 6 1.55 10.72 -7.32
N VAL A 7 2.82 10.55 -7.73
CA VAL A 7 3.41 9.25 -8.08
C VAL A 7 4.56 8.99 -7.13
N VAL A 8 4.60 7.79 -6.54
CA VAL A 8 5.67 7.34 -5.65
C VAL A 8 6.44 6.24 -6.36
N ALA A 9 7.76 6.42 -6.48
CA ALA A 9 8.66 5.39 -6.96
C ALA A 9 9.26 4.64 -5.76
N VAL A 10 9.35 3.31 -5.86
CA VAL A 10 9.99 2.46 -4.86
C VAL A 10 11.02 1.56 -5.53
N GLY A 11 12.15 1.38 -4.86
CA GLY A 11 13.24 0.54 -5.37
C GLY A 11 12.90 -0.94 -5.23
N LEU A 12 13.14 -1.69 -6.31
CA LEU A 12 13.02 -3.16 -6.34
C LEU A 12 14.38 -3.87 -6.27
N GLY A 13 15.48 -3.11 -6.23
CA GLY A 13 16.84 -3.64 -6.33
C GLY A 13 17.31 -3.76 -7.78
N PRO A 14 18.36 -4.56 -8.03
CA PRO A 14 18.87 -4.83 -9.37
C PRO A 14 17.76 -5.35 -10.29
N VAL A 15 17.81 -4.94 -11.56
CA VAL A 15 16.90 -5.49 -12.56
C VAL A 15 17.26 -6.97 -12.76
N PRO A 16 16.31 -7.90 -12.61
CA PRO A 16 16.55 -9.31 -12.88
C PRO A 16 16.90 -9.52 -14.35
N ASP A 17 17.51 -10.66 -14.66
CA ASP A 17 17.74 -11.06 -16.05
C ASP A 17 16.41 -11.20 -16.79
N LYS A 18 16.44 -11.13 -18.12
CA LYS A 18 15.21 -10.98 -18.95
C LYS A 18 14.12 -12.02 -18.72
N GLU A 19 14.48 -13.22 -18.25
CA GLU A 19 13.54 -14.32 -18.01
C GLU A 19 13.19 -14.50 -16.52
N ASP A 20 13.86 -13.76 -15.63
CA ASP A 20 13.67 -13.86 -14.19
C ASP A 20 12.66 -12.83 -13.68
N ALA A 21 11.87 -13.25 -12.68
CA ALA A 21 11.00 -12.37 -11.93
C ALA A 21 11.75 -11.72 -10.77
N TYR A 22 11.22 -10.60 -10.26
CA TYR A 22 11.66 -10.08 -8.97
C TYR A 22 11.31 -11.08 -7.86
N ASP A 23 12.17 -11.16 -6.84
CA ASP A 23 11.87 -11.92 -5.63
C ASP A 23 10.58 -11.39 -4.98
N ALA A 24 9.68 -12.31 -4.61
CA ALA A 24 8.46 -12.00 -3.87
C ALA A 24 8.74 -11.18 -2.60
N GLU A 25 9.86 -11.43 -1.90
CA GLU A 25 10.24 -10.65 -0.72
C GLU A 25 10.66 -9.22 -1.07
N ALA A 26 11.29 -8.99 -2.23
CA ALA A 26 11.59 -7.65 -2.72
C ALA A 26 10.30 -6.88 -3.03
N LEU A 27 9.33 -7.55 -3.67
CA LEU A 27 8.01 -6.98 -3.94
C LEU A 27 7.23 -6.66 -2.65
N ARG A 28 7.23 -7.56 -1.67
CA ARG A 28 6.60 -7.36 -0.35
C ARG A 28 7.18 -6.15 0.37
N ARG A 29 8.52 -6.02 0.42
CA ARG A 29 9.20 -4.88 1.04
C ARG A 29 8.92 -3.58 0.31
N ALA A 30 8.98 -3.58 -1.01
CA ALA A 30 8.69 -2.39 -1.81
C ALA A 30 7.23 -1.92 -1.60
N ALA A 31 6.28 -2.85 -1.58
CA ALA A 31 4.88 -2.53 -1.31
C ALA A 31 4.69 -1.95 0.10
N GLY A 32 5.29 -2.58 1.12
CA GLY A 32 5.18 -2.10 2.50
C GLY A 32 5.82 -0.74 2.75
N THR A 33 6.98 -0.49 2.13
CA THR A 33 7.64 0.82 2.20
C THR A 33 6.80 1.91 1.53
N ALA A 34 6.23 1.64 0.35
CA ALA A 34 5.33 2.58 -0.32
C ALA A 34 4.08 2.86 0.52
N ALA A 35 3.44 1.82 1.08
CA ALA A 35 2.25 1.96 1.91
C ALA A 35 2.52 2.82 3.16
N ARG A 36 3.67 2.63 3.83
CA ARG A 36 4.10 3.48 4.96
C ARG A 36 4.34 4.93 4.55
N ALA A 37 5.04 5.14 3.44
CA ALA A 37 5.31 6.48 2.92
C ALA A 37 4.02 7.24 2.56
N LEU A 38 2.98 6.51 2.16
CA LEU A 38 1.67 7.04 1.79
C LEU A 38 0.74 7.33 2.99
N SER A 39 1.22 7.25 4.23
CA SER A 39 0.45 7.68 5.41
C SER A 39 -0.12 9.09 5.22
N GLY A 40 -1.42 9.25 5.53
CA GLY A 40 -2.23 10.44 5.25
C GLY A 40 -3.01 10.36 3.93
N SER A 41 -2.73 9.39 3.07
CA SER A 41 -3.49 9.14 1.84
C SER A 41 -4.63 8.15 2.08
N LYS A 42 -5.79 8.39 1.46
CA LYS A 42 -6.93 7.47 1.59
C LYS A 42 -6.84 6.26 0.65
N LYS A 43 -6.32 6.47 -0.56
CA LYS A 43 -6.30 5.46 -1.63
C LYS A 43 -4.96 5.49 -2.35
N ALA A 44 -4.47 4.33 -2.74
CA ALA A 44 -3.29 4.21 -3.60
C ALA A 44 -3.38 3.03 -4.56
N GLY A 45 -2.90 3.24 -5.78
CA GLY A 45 -2.73 2.20 -6.79
C GLY A 45 -1.28 1.71 -6.84
N PHE A 46 -1.07 0.40 -6.74
CA PHE A 46 0.25 -0.23 -6.78
C PHE A 46 0.46 -0.85 -8.15
N ALA A 47 1.43 -0.32 -8.91
CA ALA A 47 1.83 -0.81 -10.22
C ALA A 47 3.21 -1.49 -10.15
N LEU A 48 3.34 -2.47 -9.25
CA LEU A 48 4.55 -3.30 -9.14
C LEU A 48 4.50 -4.46 -10.16
N PRO A 49 5.64 -4.99 -10.60
CA PRO A 49 5.71 -6.08 -11.56
C PRO A 49 5.30 -7.41 -10.90
N ALA A 50 3.99 -7.60 -10.69
CA ALA A 50 3.41 -8.82 -10.15
C ALA A 50 2.91 -9.73 -11.29
N GLY A 51 3.81 -10.58 -11.79
CA GLY A 51 3.56 -11.47 -12.93
C GLY A 51 2.78 -12.73 -12.56
N SER A 52 2.90 -13.18 -11.31
CA SER A 52 2.27 -14.38 -10.77
C SER A 52 1.23 -14.06 -9.67
N VAL A 53 0.49 -15.09 -9.23
CA VAL A 53 -0.46 -14.97 -8.12
C VAL A 53 0.29 -14.79 -6.80
N GLU A 54 1.45 -15.43 -6.69
CA GLU A 54 2.37 -15.37 -5.57
C GLU A 54 2.96 -13.96 -5.41
N ASP A 55 3.31 -13.30 -6.52
CA ASP A 55 3.78 -11.92 -6.51
C ASP A 55 2.68 -10.95 -6.08
N ALA A 56 1.46 -11.16 -6.57
CA ALA A 56 0.31 -10.34 -6.19
C ALA A 56 -0.02 -10.48 -4.70
N ALA A 57 0.04 -11.72 -4.19
CA ALA A 57 -0.05 -12.02 -2.76
C ALA A 57 1.03 -11.28 -1.96
N ALA A 58 2.28 -11.34 -2.40
CA ALA A 58 3.40 -10.69 -1.73
C ALA A 58 3.23 -9.16 -1.67
N VAL A 59 2.78 -8.54 -2.77
CA VAL A 59 2.49 -7.10 -2.79
C VAL A 59 1.32 -6.75 -1.86
N ALA A 60 0.24 -7.55 -1.86
CA ALA A 60 -0.92 -7.33 -1.00
C ALA A 60 -0.53 -7.43 0.49
N GLU A 61 0.19 -8.48 0.88
CA GLU A 61 0.73 -8.66 2.24
C GLU A 61 1.63 -7.50 2.65
N GLY A 62 2.55 -7.11 1.77
CA GLY A 62 3.46 -5.99 2.01
C GLY A 62 2.70 -4.69 2.24
N ALA A 63 1.74 -4.39 1.38
CA ALA A 63 0.91 -3.19 1.50
C ALA A 63 0.05 -3.21 2.77
N LEU A 64 -0.57 -4.34 3.11
CA LEU A 64 -1.36 -4.51 4.34
C LEU A 64 -0.49 -4.24 5.58
N LEU A 65 0.65 -4.92 5.69
CA LEU A 65 1.58 -4.74 6.82
C LEU A 65 2.25 -3.35 6.84
N GLY A 66 2.41 -2.73 5.67
CA GLY A 66 2.89 -1.36 5.54
C GLY A 66 1.85 -0.34 5.99
N SER A 67 0.58 -0.59 5.72
CA SER A 67 -0.54 0.25 6.14
C SER A 67 -0.94 0.05 7.60
N TYR A 68 -0.39 -0.92 8.32
CA TYR A 68 -0.75 -1.12 9.73
C TYR A 68 -0.19 0.02 10.60
N ALA A 69 -1.06 0.68 11.37
CA ALA A 69 -0.69 1.65 12.40
C ALA A 69 -1.62 1.54 13.61
N PHE A 70 -1.04 1.44 14.80
CA PHE A 70 -1.81 1.47 16.05
C PHE A 70 -1.97 2.92 16.54
N THR A 71 -3.14 3.50 16.27
CA THR A 71 -3.44 4.92 16.54
C THR A 71 -4.37 5.13 17.74
N ALA A 72 -4.81 4.07 18.42
CA ALA A 72 -5.85 4.13 19.47
C ALA A 72 -5.60 5.12 20.62
N TYR A 73 -4.33 5.44 20.91
CA TYR A 73 -3.96 6.40 21.97
C TYR A 73 -3.13 7.58 21.44
N GLN A 74 -2.86 7.62 20.14
CA GLN A 74 -2.30 8.81 19.52
C GLN A 74 -3.49 9.74 19.31
N GLY A 75 -3.52 10.91 19.94
CA GLY A 75 -4.70 11.79 20.10
C GLY A 75 -5.45 12.30 18.85
N GLY A 76 -5.37 11.61 17.71
CA GLY A 76 -6.12 11.85 16.47
C GLY A 76 -7.57 11.36 16.51
N GLU A 77 -7.94 10.47 17.44
CA GLU A 77 -9.33 10.20 17.80
C GLU A 77 -9.68 10.86 19.13
N ASN A 78 -9.38 12.15 19.28
CA ASN A 78 -9.83 12.85 20.48
C ASN A 78 -11.36 13.05 20.42
N LYS A 79 -12.12 12.05 20.89
CA LYS A 79 -13.57 12.16 21.15
C LYS A 79 -13.88 13.19 22.25
N LEU A 80 -12.87 13.76 22.91
CA LEU A 80 -12.96 14.86 23.88
C LEU A 80 -12.38 16.20 23.36
N ALA A 81 -11.92 16.30 22.10
CA ALA A 81 -11.50 17.59 21.54
C ALA A 81 -12.74 18.43 21.20
N PRO A 82 -12.74 19.74 21.52
CA PRO A 82 -13.73 20.67 20.97
C PRO A 82 -13.73 20.58 19.44
N LYS A 83 -14.92 20.52 18.82
CA LYS A 83 -15.12 20.38 17.36
C LYS A 83 -14.41 21.45 16.51
N ASP A 84 -13.94 22.52 17.14
CA ASP A 84 -13.27 23.65 16.49
C ASP A 84 -11.75 23.52 16.43
N ALA A 85 -11.15 22.51 17.07
CA ALA A 85 -9.72 22.21 16.97
C ALA A 85 -9.38 21.35 15.75
N LYS A 86 -9.89 21.70 14.56
CA LYS A 86 -9.43 21.10 13.29
C LYS A 86 -8.15 21.79 12.81
N SER A 87 -7.07 21.65 13.55
CA SER A 87 -5.76 21.71 12.89
C SER A 87 -5.59 20.40 12.14
N LYS A 88 -5.68 20.44 10.80
CA LYS A 88 -5.42 19.29 9.93
C LYS A 88 -3.99 18.75 10.05
N ASP A 89 -3.11 19.48 10.74
CA ASP A 89 -1.67 19.27 10.71
C ASP A 89 -1.06 18.82 12.04
N SER A 90 -1.85 18.70 13.13
CA SER A 90 -1.32 18.35 14.46
C SER A 90 -1.72 16.96 14.99
N GLY A 91 -2.45 16.18 14.20
CA GLY A 91 -2.83 14.80 14.54
C GLY A 91 -1.91 13.76 13.86
N PRO A 92 -1.82 12.53 14.39
CA PRO A 92 -1.10 11.45 13.73
C PRO A 92 -1.70 11.20 12.34
N LYS A 93 -0.84 11.10 11.31
CA LYS A 93 -1.28 10.76 9.96
C LYS A 93 -1.94 9.39 9.98
N GLN A 94 -3.15 9.32 9.43
CA GLN A 94 -3.87 8.06 9.32
C GLN A 94 -3.14 7.11 8.36
N PRO A 95 -3.16 5.80 8.60
CA PRO A 95 -2.61 4.85 7.66
C PRO A 95 -3.32 4.88 6.31
N LEU A 96 -2.66 4.33 5.29
CA LEU A 96 -3.28 4.12 3.98
C LEU A 96 -4.50 3.21 4.11
N ALA A 97 -5.68 3.71 3.72
CA ALA A 97 -6.94 3.02 3.97
C ALA A 97 -7.36 2.03 2.87
N GLU A 98 -6.98 2.28 1.61
CA GLU A 98 -7.39 1.47 0.47
C GLU A 98 -6.22 1.28 -0.51
N VAL A 99 -5.97 0.01 -0.86
CA VAL A 99 -4.91 -0.42 -1.76
C VAL A 99 -5.56 -1.05 -2.99
N THR A 100 -5.14 -0.65 -4.19
CA THR A 100 -5.55 -1.27 -5.45
C THR A 100 -4.34 -1.77 -6.19
N LEU A 101 -4.28 -3.07 -6.47
CA LEU A 101 -3.25 -3.65 -7.33
C LEU A 101 -3.59 -3.42 -8.81
N LEU A 102 -2.66 -2.82 -9.55
CA LEU A 102 -2.79 -2.51 -10.98
C LEU A 102 -2.02 -3.55 -11.81
N GLY A 103 -2.52 -3.85 -13.01
CA GLY A 103 -1.81 -4.72 -13.97
C GLY A 103 -2.02 -6.23 -13.80
N GLY A 104 -2.85 -6.65 -12.84
CA GLY A 104 -3.16 -8.06 -12.58
C GLY A 104 -4.24 -8.68 -13.46
N LYS A 105 -4.34 -10.02 -13.40
CA LYS A 105 -5.46 -10.80 -13.97
C LYS A 105 -6.70 -10.68 -13.08
N ALA A 106 -7.31 -9.50 -13.00
CA ALA A 106 -8.43 -9.20 -12.09
C ALA A 106 -9.68 -10.08 -12.25
N ARG A 107 -9.80 -10.85 -13.34
CA ARG A 107 -10.90 -11.81 -13.57
C ARG A 107 -10.57 -13.23 -13.09
N ASP A 108 -9.31 -13.51 -12.78
CA ASP A 108 -8.87 -14.79 -12.27
C ASP A 108 -9.24 -14.93 -10.78
N LYS A 109 -9.80 -16.09 -10.41
CA LYS A 109 -10.28 -16.34 -9.05
C LYS A 109 -9.14 -16.45 -8.04
N ALA A 110 -8.03 -17.08 -8.41
CA ALA A 110 -6.87 -17.22 -7.54
C ALA A 110 -6.20 -15.86 -7.32
N TYR A 111 -6.12 -15.04 -8.37
CA TYR A 111 -5.63 -13.67 -8.26
C TYR A 111 -6.48 -12.80 -7.32
N LYS A 112 -7.81 -12.86 -7.42
CA LYS A 112 -8.69 -12.14 -6.49
C LYS A 112 -8.48 -12.58 -5.05
N ALA A 113 -8.46 -13.89 -4.81
CA ALA A 113 -8.25 -14.45 -3.49
C ALA A 113 -6.88 -14.05 -2.90
N ALA A 114 -5.84 -13.94 -3.72
CA ALA A 114 -4.52 -13.51 -3.29
C ALA A 114 -4.49 -12.04 -2.82
N VAL A 115 -5.34 -11.19 -3.38
CA VAL A 115 -5.34 -9.74 -3.12
C VAL A 115 -6.29 -9.32 -1.99
N GLU A 116 -7.28 -10.14 -1.63
CA GLU A 116 -8.26 -9.86 -0.55
C GLU A 116 -7.72 -10.04 0.89
N ARG A 117 -6.40 -10.06 1.10
CA ARG A 117 -5.78 -10.29 2.41
C ARG A 117 -5.97 -9.16 3.42
#